data_AF-A0A131ZYU5-F1
#
_entry.id   AF-A0A131ZYU5-F1
#
_cell.length_a   1.000
_cell.length_b   1.000
_cell.length_c   1.000
_cell.angle_alpha   90.00
_cell.angle_beta   90.00
_cell.angle_gamma   90.00
#
_symmetry.space_group_name_H-M   'P 1'
#
loop_
_entity.id
_entity.type
_entity.pdbx_description
1 polymer ?
#
loop_
_entity_poly.entity_id
_entity_poly.type
_entity_poly.pdbx_seq_one_letter_code
_entity_poly.pdbx_strand_id
1 'polypeptide(L)'
;MALNNLDTFLPLLSTPDTKKKLQIGSDLLNYLSIEDNSLECENLSAFIDLIIHWLNNSNFKVAQNGLEVLAHFAVRLKEDLRPYTSSIIGPTIDRLGDSKACVREQAKILLNRLMTFVSSPQIILEKLMPAFTHKNWKAREEICLFLQQCLLRYGVVGSTNGQLYVSKFVSSLVTLVSDPNVQVRDTSMTTLVEIYKHVGDRLRNEILRKHANMQQHKPRHYKRKILHKKSSSSSVYQSLH
;
A
#
# COMPACT_ATOMS: atom_id res chain seq x y z
N MET A 1 9.07 26.90 30.79
CA MET A 1 9.23 25.42 30.66
C MET A 1 9.80 25.18 29.29
N ALA A 2 10.82 24.32 29.14
CA ALA A 2 11.22 23.88 27.81
C ALA A 2 10.00 23.21 27.17
N LEU A 3 9.58 23.69 25.99
CA LEU A 3 8.47 23.11 25.26
C LEU A 3 8.91 21.70 24.86
N ASN A 4 8.38 20.68 25.54
CA ASN A 4 8.57 19.29 25.17
C ASN A 4 7.53 18.97 24.08
N ASN A 5 7.81 19.44 22.87
CA ASN A 5 6.93 19.34 21.70
C ASN A 5 7.77 19.01 20.44
N LEU A 6 7.15 19.00 19.26
CA LEU A 6 7.86 18.65 18.02
C LEU A 6 8.86 19.72 17.56
N ASP A 7 8.73 20.97 18.00
CA ASP A 7 9.62 22.06 17.59
C ASP A 7 11.07 21.80 18.00
N THR A 8 11.31 21.02 19.06
CA THR A 8 12.68 20.65 19.48
C THR A 8 13.38 19.74 18.46
N PHE A 9 12.63 18.98 17.67
CA PHE A 9 13.18 18.09 16.65
C PHE A 9 13.33 18.78 15.29
N LEU A 10 12.45 19.71 14.95
CA LEU A 10 12.40 20.37 13.64
C LEU A 10 13.76 20.86 13.11
N PRO A 11 14.58 21.62 13.86
CA PRO A 11 15.86 22.11 13.34
C PRO A 11 16.90 20.99 13.10
N LEU A 12 16.69 19.81 13.70
CA LEU A 12 17.61 18.68 13.62
C LEU A 12 17.35 17.81 12.38
N LEU A 13 16.11 17.78 11.87
CA LEU A 13 15.67 16.86 10.81
C LEU A 13 16.38 17.06 9.47
N SER A 14 16.89 18.28 9.21
CA SER A 14 17.58 18.66 7.98
C SER A 14 19.05 18.21 7.92
N THR A 15 19.58 17.62 8.99
CA THR A 15 21.00 17.22 9.05
C THR A 15 21.41 16.31 7.87
N PRO A 16 22.57 16.56 7.23
CA PRO A 16 23.09 15.68 6.18
C PRO A 16 23.79 14.43 6.75
N ASP A 17 24.14 14.45 8.04
CA ASP A 17 24.84 13.35 8.70
C ASP A 17 23.89 12.18 8.95
N THR A 18 24.17 11.05 8.30
CA THR A 18 23.34 9.84 8.39
C THR A 18 23.32 9.26 9.80
N LYS A 19 24.43 9.30 10.56
CA LYS A 19 24.47 8.78 11.93
C LYS A 19 23.61 9.64 12.85
N LYS A 20 23.72 10.97 12.74
CA LYS A 20 22.85 11.90 13.48
C LYS A 20 21.38 11.70 13.11
N LYS A 21 21.08 11.54 11.82
CA LYS A 21 19.71 11.28 11.35
C LYS A 21 19.10 10.01 11.95
N LEU A 22 19.90 8.94 12.06
CA LEU A 22 19.47 7.71 12.71
C LEU A 22 19.19 7.90 14.20
N GLN A 23 20.05 8.62 14.91
CA GLN A 23 19.86 8.95 16.33
C GLN A 23 18.60 9.80 16.53
N ILE A 24 18.45 10.88 15.77
CA ILE A 24 17.27 11.76 15.81
C ILE A 24 16.00 10.96 15.53
N GLY A 25 16.04 10.05 14.54
CA GLY A 25 14.91 9.17 14.26
C GLY A 25 14.55 8.26 15.43
N SER A 26 15.55 7.70 16.12
CA SER A 26 15.32 6.89 17.34
C SER A 26 14.71 7.73 18.45
N ASP A 27 15.24 8.92 18.70
CA ASP A 27 14.78 9.81 19.76
C ASP A 27 13.34 10.30 19.48
N LEU A 28 13.06 10.64 18.22
CA LEU A 28 11.73 11.06 17.79
C LEU A 28 10.72 9.92 17.90
N LEU A 29 11.07 8.69 17.51
CA LEU A 29 10.17 7.54 17.65
C LEU A 29 9.90 7.20 19.12
N ASN A 30 10.91 7.28 19.98
CA ASN A 30 10.74 7.15 21.43
C ASN A 30 9.85 8.26 22.01
N TYR A 31 9.96 9.48 21.50
CA TYR A 31 9.08 10.57 21.87
C TYR A 31 7.64 10.31 21.41
N LEU A 32 7.43 9.84 20.18
CA LEU A 32 6.10 9.60 19.61
C LEU A 32 5.39 8.36 20.15
N SER A 33 6.12 7.42 20.76
CA SER A 33 5.55 6.23 21.39
C SER A 33 4.85 6.51 22.71
N ILE A 34 5.12 7.66 23.33
CA ILE A 34 4.41 8.14 24.52
C ILE A 34 3.18 8.93 24.05
N GLU A 35 1.98 8.40 24.33
CA GLU A 35 0.72 8.96 23.81
C GLU A 35 0.42 10.38 24.32
N ASP A 36 0.90 10.73 25.51
CA ASP A 36 0.69 12.04 26.15
C ASP A 36 1.65 13.14 25.67
N ASN A 37 2.71 12.79 24.93
CA ASN A 37 3.68 13.77 24.45
C ASN A 37 3.08 14.72 23.42
N SER A 38 3.25 16.04 23.57
CA SER A 38 2.62 17.02 22.68
C SER A 38 3.04 16.84 21.21
N LEU A 39 2.07 16.99 20.29
CA LEU A 39 2.32 17.09 18.84
C LEU A 39 2.25 18.53 18.34
N GLU A 40 2.22 19.51 19.24
CA GLU A 40 2.31 20.92 18.87
C GLU A 40 3.61 21.17 18.11
N CYS A 41 3.46 21.89 16.99
CA CYS A 41 4.57 22.32 16.14
C CYS A 41 4.14 23.61 15.44
N GLU A 42 4.94 24.67 15.57
CA GLU A 42 4.66 25.95 14.91
C GLU A 42 4.59 25.79 13.39
N ASN A 43 5.40 24.88 12.84
CA ASN A 43 5.45 24.59 11.41
C ASN A 43 5.37 23.09 11.11
N LEU A 44 4.22 22.50 11.41
CA LEU A 44 3.94 21.08 11.15
C LEU A 44 4.13 20.69 9.68
N SER A 45 3.81 21.58 8.74
CA SER A 45 4.02 21.33 7.31
C SER A 45 5.49 21.09 6.99
N ALA A 46 6.38 22.00 7.43
CA ALA A 46 7.81 21.84 7.21
C ALA A 46 8.37 20.59 7.91
N PHE A 47 7.84 20.24 9.09
CA PHE A 47 8.20 19.00 9.78
C PHE A 47 7.88 17.78 8.91
N ILE A 48 6.64 17.68 8.42
CA ILE A 48 6.18 16.57 7.59
C ILE A 48 6.99 16.50 6.28
N ASP A 49 7.26 17.63 5.64
CA ASP A 49 8.06 17.68 4.41
C ASP A 49 9.49 17.14 4.62
N LEU A 50 10.12 17.47 5.75
CA LEU A 50 11.44 16.95 6.11
C LEU A 50 11.42 15.45 6.38
N ILE A 51 10.36 14.93 7.01
CA ILE A 51 10.18 13.49 7.20
C ILE A 51 9.92 12.78 5.86
N ILE A 52 9.10 13.36 4.96
CA ILE A 52 8.90 12.83 3.60
C ILE A 52 10.23 12.75 2.86
N HIS A 53 11.12 13.74 3.02
CA HIS A 53 12.45 13.70 2.43
C HIS A 53 13.30 12.51 2.96
N TRP A 54 13.10 12.07 4.21
CA TRP A 54 13.79 10.89 4.73
C TRP A 54 13.42 9.59 4.01
N LEU A 55 12.20 9.45 3.47
CA LEU A 55 11.79 8.26 2.70
C LEU A 55 12.65 8.08 1.44
N ASN A 56 13.21 9.16 0.90
CA ASN A 56 14.08 9.14 -0.27
C ASN A 56 15.56 8.92 0.06
N ASN A 57 15.91 8.76 1.34
CA ASN A 57 17.29 8.56 1.74
C ASN A 57 17.84 7.21 1.25
N SER A 58 19.13 7.17 0.91
CA SER A 58 19.81 5.93 0.47
C SER A 58 20.01 4.94 1.63
N ASN A 59 20.05 5.42 2.87
CA ASN A 59 20.08 4.57 4.04
C ASN A 59 18.67 4.05 4.36
N PHE A 60 18.47 2.74 4.20
CA PHE A 60 17.17 2.09 4.39
C PHE A 60 16.59 2.31 5.79
N LYS A 61 17.42 2.45 6.82
CA LYS A 61 16.95 2.62 8.21
C LYS A 61 16.46 4.05 8.45
N VAL A 62 17.06 5.05 7.81
CA VAL A 62 16.54 6.42 7.79
C VAL A 62 15.16 6.45 7.12
N ALA A 63 15.03 5.81 5.97
CA ALA A 63 13.75 5.73 5.26
C ALA A 63 12.69 4.97 6.08
N GLN A 64 13.08 3.88 6.75
CA GLN A 64 12.21 3.14 7.66
C GLN A 64 11.72 4.02 8.82
N ASN A 65 12.63 4.76 9.48
CA ASN A 65 12.26 5.67 10.56
C ASN A 65 11.27 6.73 10.08
N GLY A 66 11.47 7.29 8.88
CA GLY A 66 10.53 8.26 8.31
C GLY A 66 9.13 7.69 8.08
N LEU A 67 9.04 6.46 7.55
CA LEU A 67 7.75 5.76 7.40
C LEU A 67 7.07 5.52 8.76
N GLU A 68 7.85 5.16 9.78
CA GLU A 68 7.36 4.91 11.14
C GLU A 68 6.87 6.19 11.83
N VAL A 69 7.59 7.30 11.68
CA VAL A 69 7.15 8.62 12.16
C VAL A 69 5.82 9.03 11.52
N LEU A 70 5.70 8.92 10.19
CA LEU A 70 4.44 9.22 9.49
C LEU A 70 3.32 8.27 9.93
N ALA A 71 3.65 7.03 10.27
CA ALA A 71 2.71 6.06 10.77
C ALA A 71 2.20 6.46 12.17
N HIS A 72 3.05 7.02 13.05
CA HIS A 72 2.62 7.60 14.33
C HIS A 72 1.73 8.83 14.10
N PHE A 73 2.13 9.72 13.19
CA PHE A 73 1.33 10.89 12.83
C PHE A 73 -0.06 10.52 12.31
N ALA A 74 -0.17 9.49 11.47
CA ALA A 74 -1.47 9.04 10.98
C ALA A 74 -2.45 8.69 12.13
N VAL A 75 -1.96 8.04 13.20
CA VAL A 75 -2.79 7.65 14.35
C VAL A 75 -3.15 8.84 15.22
N ARG A 76 -2.18 9.73 15.46
CA ARG A 76 -2.31 10.78 16.46
C ARG A 76 -2.90 12.09 15.90
N LEU A 77 -2.56 12.47 14.67
CA LEU A 77 -3.13 13.62 13.97
C LEU A 77 -4.42 13.28 13.21
N LYS A 78 -4.64 12.01 12.88
CA LYS A 78 -5.88 11.54 12.19
C LYS A 78 -6.18 12.37 10.94
N GLU A 79 -7.36 12.97 10.85
CA GLU A 79 -7.81 13.74 9.69
C GLU A 79 -6.98 15.00 9.43
N ASP A 80 -6.26 15.54 10.43
CA ASP A 80 -5.38 16.69 10.25
C ASP A 80 -4.17 16.36 9.36
N LEU A 81 -3.83 15.07 9.18
CA LEU A 81 -2.81 14.63 8.24
C LEU A 81 -3.31 14.56 6.78
N ARG A 82 -4.62 14.67 6.55
CA ARG A 82 -5.25 14.52 5.22
C ARG A 82 -4.65 15.44 4.15
N PRO A 83 -4.34 16.74 4.41
CA PRO A 83 -3.73 17.63 3.41
C PRO A 83 -2.40 17.10 2.85
N TYR A 84 -1.63 16.37 3.65
CA TYR A 84 -0.30 15.86 3.29
C TYR A 84 -0.33 14.49 2.61
N THR A 85 -1.49 13.82 2.59
CA THR A 85 -1.61 12.43 2.10
C THR A 85 -1.08 12.28 0.68
N SER A 86 -1.37 13.23 -0.23
CA SER A 86 -0.89 13.14 -1.62
C SER A 86 0.64 13.20 -1.71
N SER A 87 1.31 13.99 -0.87
CA SER A 87 2.77 14.11 -0.80
C SER A 87 3.43 12.88 -0.17
N ILE A 88 2.73 12.21 0.75
CA ILE A 88 3.21 10.98 1.42
C ILE A 88 3.13 9.77 0.48
N ILE A 89 2.08 9.67 -0.35
CA ILE A 89 1.78 8.46 -1.13
C ILE A 89 2.89 8.11 -2.13
N GLY A 90 3.39 9.08 -2.90
CA GLY A 90 4.41 8.82 -3.93
C GLY A 90 5.68 8.16 -3.36
N PRO A 91 6.36 8.79 -2.40
CA PRO A 91 7.54 8.21 -1.74
C PRO A 91 7.23 6.89 -1.02
N THR A 92 6.02 6.71 -0.49
CA THR A 92 5.60 5.43 0.11
C THR A 92 5.49 4.32 -0.93
N ILE A 93 5.00 4.60 -2.15
CA ILE A 93 5.00 3.66 -3.28
C ILE A 93 6.42 3.25 -3.64
N ASP A 94 7.37 4.21 -3.69
CA ASP A 94 8.77 3.89 -3.94
C ASP A 94 9.32 2.92 -2.88
N ARG A 95 8.91 3.10 -1.62
CA ARG A 95 9.32 2.23 -0.49
C ARG A 95 8.66 0.85 -0.50
N LEU A 96 7.52 0.65 -1.16
CA LEU A 96 7.02 -0.71 -1.48
C LEU A 96 7.99 -1.44 -2.43
N GLY A 97 8.85 -0.74 -3.15
CA GLY A 97 9.88 -1.33 -4.00
C GLY A 97 11.21 -1.63 -3.29
N ASP A 98 11.35 -1.35 -2.00
CA ASP A 98 12.64 -1.40 -1.32
C ASP A 98 13.25 -2.81 -1.29
N SER A 99 14.57 -2.89 -1.39
CA SER A 99 15.32 -4.15 -1.27
C SER A 99 15.12 -4.83 0.09
N LYS A 100 14.90 -4.05 1.16
CA LYS A 100 14.75 -4.55 2.52
C LYS A 100 13.27 -4.81 2.84
N ALA A 101 12.97 -6.04 3.23
CA ALA A 101 11.60 -6.45 3.57
C ALA A 101 11.00 -5.60 4.71
N CYS A 102 11.80 -5.23 5.71
CA CYS A 102 11.33 -4.39 6.82
C CYS A 102 10.85 -3.01 6.36
N VAL A 103 11.44 -2.42 5.31
CA VAL A 103 11.02 -1.13 4.77
C VAL A 103 9.69 -1.27 4.03
N ARG A 104 9.54 -2.33 3.22
CA ARG A 104 8.28 -2.62 2.51
C ARG A 104 7.14 -2.88 3.50
N GLU A 105 7.41 -3.61 4.57
CA GLU A 105 6.43 -3.87 5.63
C GLU A 105 6.03 -2.57 6.34
N GLN A 106 7.00 -1.73 6.69
CA GLN A 106 6.73 -0.44 7.31
C GLN A 106 5.90 0.48 6.39
N ALA A 107 6.13 0.45 5.08
CA ALA A 107 5.31 1.17 4.11
C ALA A 107 3.85 0.70 4.14
N LYS A 108 3.60 -0.61 4.17
CA LYS A 108 2.23 -1.16 4.31
C LYS A 108 1.59 -0.80 5.65
N ILE A 109 2.37 -0.76 6.74
CA ILE A 109 1.87 -0.27 8.05
C ILE A 109 1.40 1.18 7.94
N LEU A 110 2.21 2.06 7.35
CA LEU A 110 1.81 3.45 7.12
C LEU A 110 0.52 3.53 6.29
N LEU A 111 0.44 2.81 5.16
CA LEU A 111 -0.76 2.81 4.31
C LEU A 111 -2.00 2.33 5.07
N ASN A 112 -1.90 1.27 5.86
CA ASN A 112 -2.99 0.79 6.71
C ASN A 112 -3.44 1.83 7.74
N ARG A 113 -2.51 2.56 8.36
CA ARG A 113 -2.84 3.62 9.33
C ARG A 113 -3.50 4.82 8.63
N LEU A 114 -3.03 5.20 7.44
CA LEU A 114 -3.70 6.24 6.63
C LEU A 114 -5.15 5.85 6.30
N MET A 115 -5.40 4.59 5.94
CA MET A 115 -6.74 4.05 5.66
C MET A 115 -7.66 3.98 6.88
N THR A 116 -7.07 3.85 8.07
CA THR A 116 -7.83 3.66 9.32
C THR A 116 -8.16 4.99 9.99
N PHE A 117 -7.21 5.93 9.99
CA PHE A 117 -7.27 7.13 10.82
C PHE A 117 -7.36 8.44 10.03
N VAL A 118 -6.96 8.46 8.75
CA VAL A 118 -6.81 9.71 8.00
C VAL A 118 -7.83 9.85 6.88
N SER A 119 -8.10 8.78 6.14
CA SER A 119 -9.05 8.75 5.02
C SER A 119 -9.56 7.34 4.79
N SER A 120 -10.67 7.18 4.07
CA SER A 120 -11.24 5.85 3.84
C SER A 120 -10.29 4.91 3.07
N PRO A 121 -10.41 3.58 3.27
CA PRO A 121 -9.63 2.59 2.52
C PRO A 121 -9.70 2.77 1.00
N GLN A 122 -10.90 3.09 0.48
CA GLN A 122 -11.12 3.34 -0.94
C GLN A 122 -10.29 4.52 -1.46
N ILE A 123 -10.26 5.65 -0.75
CA ILE A 123 -9.53 6.86 -1.18
C ILE A 123 -8.02 6.59 -1.23
N ILE A 124 -7.47 5.93 -0.22
CA ILE A 124 -6.03 5.62 -0.19
C ILE A 124 -5.67 4.61 -1.29
N LEU A 125 -6.46 3.55 -1.48
CA LEU A 125 -6.22 2.59 -2.57
C LEU A 125 -6.26 3.23 -3.96
N GLU A 126 -7.18 4.16 -4.20
CA GLU A 126 -7.24 4.89 -5.48
C GLU A 126 -6.01 5.77 -5.70
N LYS A 127 -5.45 6.37 -4.64
CA LYS A 127 -4.19 7.11 -4.72
C LYS A 127 -2.98 6.20 -5.01
N LEU A 128 -3.08 4.90 -4.72
CA LEU A 128 -2.02 3.91 -4.97
C LEU A 128 -2.01 3.34 -6.40
N MET A 129 -2.91 3.78 -7.29
CA MET A 129 -2.95 3.34 -8.69
C MET A 129 -1.58 3.40 -9.42
N PRO A 130 -0.71 4.41 -9.21
CA PRO A 130 0.62 4.45 -9.82
C PRO A 130 1.53 3.25 -9.47
N ALA A 131 1.29 2.58 -8.33
CA ALA A 131 2.09 1.42 -7.92
C ALA A 131 1.94 0.23 -8.87
N PHE A 132 0.79 0.08 -9.54
CA PHE A 132 0.55 -1.01 -10.50
C PHE A 132 1.39 -0.88 -11.79
N THR A 133 1.83 0.33 -12.14
CA THR A 133 2.67 0.57 -13.33
C THR A 133 4.10 0.99 -12.96
N HIS A 134 4.49 0.79 -11.70
CA HIS A 134 5.77 1.24 -11.20
C HIS A 134 6.96 0.54 -11.85
N LYS A 135 8.08 1.26 -12.09
CA LYS A 135 9.27 0.70 -12.76
C LYS A 135 9.88 -0.49 -12.02
N ASN A 136 9.87 -0.46 -10.69
CA ASN A 136 10.38 -1.53 -9.84
C ASN A 136 9.31 -2.61 -9.64
N TRP A 137 9.62 -3.84 -10.06
CA TRP A 137 8.70 -4.98 -10.00
C TRP A 137 8.27 -5.33 -8.58
N LYS A 138 9.11 -5.08 -7.55
CA LYS A 138 8.74 -5.32 -6.15
C LYS A 138 7.57 -4.45 -5.71
N ALA A 139 7.54 -3.18 -6.14
CA ALA A 139 6.42 -2.30 -5.83
C ALA A 139 5.12 -2.79 -6.50
N ARG A 140 5.21 -3.30 -7.74
CA ARG A 140 4.07 -3.88 -8.46
C ARG A 140 3.56 -5.17 -7.81
N GLU A 141 4.46 -6.00 -7.29
CA GLU A 141 4.10 -7.19 -6.50
C GLU A 141 3.45 -6.79 -5.17
N GLU A 142 4.08 -5.92 -4.39
CA GLU A 142 3.62 -5.54 -3.06
C GLU A 142 2.28 -4.80 -3.09
N ILE A 143 1.97 -4.00 -4.12
CA ILE A 143 0.62 -3.42 -4.23
C ILE A 143 -0.44 -4.51 -4.47
N CYS A 144 -0.11 -5.57 -5.20
CA CYS A 144 -1.03 -6.70 -5.39
C CYS A 144 -1.26 -7.47 -4.07
N LEU A 145 -0.19 -7.71 -3.30
CA LEU A 145 -0.27 -8.33 -1.98
C LEU A 145 -1.04 -7.46 -0.98
N PHE A 146 -0.75 -6.15 -0.97
CA PHE A 146 -1.45 -5.20 -0.11
C PHE A 146 -2.94 -5.12 -0.44
N LEU A 147 -3.30 -5.13 -1.74
CA LEU A 147 -4.70 -5.19 -2.15
C LEU A 147 -5.39 -6.48 -1.67
N GLN A 148 -4.73 -7.64 -1.71
CA GLN A 148 -5.28 -8.89 -1.14
C GLN A 148 -5.59 -8.74 0.36
N GLN A 149 -4.68 -8.13 1.12
CA GLN A 149 -4.89 -7.85 2.55
C GLN A 149 -6.07 -6.90 2.77
N CYS A 150 -6.20 -5.84 1.96
CA CYS A 150 -7.32 -4.91 2.03
C CYS A 150 -8.65 -5.58 1.70
N LEU A 151 -8.69 -6.47 0.69
CA LEU A 151 -9.90 -7.23 0.33
C LEU A 151 -10.36 -8.11 1.50
N LEU A 152 -9.43 -8.81 2.15
CA LEU A 152 -9.71 -9.62 3.33
C LEU A 152 -10.23 -8.78 4.51
N ARG A 153 -9.66 -7.58 4.72
CA ARG A 153 -9.97 -6.70 5.85
C ARG A 153 -11.30 -5.94 5.68
N TYR A 154 -11.56 -5.40 4.49
CA TYR A 154 -12.64 -4.44 4.25
C TYR A 154 -13.78 -4.99 3.37
N GLY A 155 -13.58 -6.16 2.76
CA GLY A 155 -14.55 -6.76 1.85
C GLY A 155 -14.83 -5.92 0.60
N VAL A 156 -15.62 -6.49 -0.31
CA VAL A 156 -16.01 -5.83 -1.57
C VAL A 156 -17.46 -5.40 -1.48
N VAL A 157 -17.79 -4.20 -1.97
CA VAL A 157 -19.17 -3.71 -2.00
C VAL A 157 -20.07 -4.74 -2.69
N GLY A 158 -21.15 -5.13 -2.01
CA GLY A 158 -22.03 -6.23 -2.41
C GLY A 158 -21.82 -7.54 -1.64
N SER A 159 -20.76 -7.65 -0.84
CA SER A 159 -20.59 -8.67 0.21
C SER A 159 -20.99 -8.14 1.58
N THR A 160 -21.17 -9.03 2.57
CA THR A 160 -21.47 -8.65 3.95
C THR A 160 -20.37 -7.74 4.51
N ASN A 161 -20.74 -6.51 4.91
CA ASN A 161 -19.85 -5.46 5.41
C ASN A 161 -18.79 -4.94 4.40
N GLY A 162 -18.97 -5.17 3.10
CA GLY A 162 -18.01 -4.78 2.08
C GLY A 162 -17.92 -3.27 1.83
N GLN A 163 -16.71 -2.73 1.78
CA GLN A 163 -16.44 -1.29 1.64
C GLN A 163 -15.70 -0.91 0.36
N LEU A 164 -15.07 -1.87 -0.33
CA LEU A 164 -14.20 -1.58 -1.48
C LEU A 164 -14.91 -1.74 -2.83
N TYR A 165 -14.75 -0.75 -3.70
CA TYR A 165 -15.10 -0.80 -5.11
C TYR A 165 -13.91 -1.27 -5.94
N VAL A 166 -13.93 -2.54 -6.33
CA VAL A 166 -12.77 -3.23 -6.93
C VAL A 166 -12.61 -3.05 -8.44
N SER A 167 -13.67 -2.66 -9.16
CA SER A 167 -13.68 -2.55 -10.63
C SER A 167 -12.58 -1.62 -11.18
N LYS A 168 -12.21 -0.59 -10.41
CA LYS A 168 -11.12 0.34 -10.75
C LYS A 168 -9.74 -0.35 -10.80
N PHE A 169 -9.50 -1.36 -9.97
CA PHE A 169 -8.22 -2.07 -9.90
C PHE A 169 -8.10 -3.23 -10.90
N VAL A 170 -9.24 -3.79 -11.33
CA VAL A 170 -9.28 -4.97 -12.22
C VAL A 170 -8.51 -4.73 -13.52
N SER A 171 -8.59 -3.54 -14.11
CA SER A 171 -7.87 -3.24 -15.36
C SER A 171 -6.36 -3.35 -15.17
N SER A 172 -5.83 -2.73 -14.11
CA SER A 172 -4.41 -2.77 -13.79
C SER A 172 -3.91 -4.18 -13.49
N LEU A 173 -4.69 -4.95 -12.72
CA LEU A 173 -4.37 -6.34 -12.40
C LEU A 173 -4.31 -7.21 -13.67
N VAL A 174 -5.28 -7.06 -14.57
CA VAL A 174 -5.30 -7.79 -15.84
C VAL A 174 -4.06 -7.47 -16.68
N THR A 175 -3.62 -6.21 -16.73
CA THR A 175 -2.35 -5.85 -17.37
C THR A 175 -1.15 -6.56 -16.72
N LEU A 176 -1.11 -6.64 -15.39
CA LEU A 176 -0.03 -7.30 -14.64
C LEU A 176 0.03 -8.82 -14.82
N VAL A 177 -1.03 -9.48 -15.30
CA VAL A 177 -0.95 -10.92 -15.65
C VAL A 177 0.04 -11.18 -16.78
N SER A 178 0.36 -10.16 -17.59
CA SER A 178 1.38 -10.22 -18.65
C SER A 178 2.69 -9.51 -18.27
N ASP A 179 2.91 -9.22 -16.98
CA ASP A 179 4.13 -8.54 -16.50
C ASP A 179 5.41 -9.33 -16.89
N PRO A 180 6.53 -8.67 -17.22
CA PRO A 180 7.79 -9.36 -17.50
C PRO A 180 8.28 -10.21 -16.31
N ASN A 181 8.01 -9.79 -15.07
CA ASN A 181 8.41 -10.52 -13.87
C ASN A 181 7.36 -11.58 -13.48
N VAL A 182 7.81 -12.82 -13.28
CA VAL A 182 6.95 -13.97 -12.96
C VAL A 182 6.18 -13.83 -11.64
N GLN A 183 6.82 -13.28 -10.61
CA GLN A 183 6.19 -13.10 -9.30
C GLN A 183 5.04 -12.09 -9.39
N VAL A 184 5.22 -11.01 -10.15
CA VAL A 184 4.15 -10.03 -10.39
C VAL A 184 2.97 -10.68 -11.12
N ARG A 185 3.22 -11.51 -12.15
CA ARG A 185 2.16 -12.24 -12.86
C ARG A 185 1.37 -13.16 -11.94
N ASP A 186 2.07 -13.95 -11.13
CA ASP A 186 1.45 -14.94 -10.25
C ASP A 186 0.67 -14.29 -9.10
N THR A 187 1.23 -13.23 -8.50
CA THR A 187 0.57 -12.46 -7.45
C THR A 187 -0.65 -11.72 -8.00
N SER A 188 -0.56 -11.10 -9.19
CA SER A 188 -1.72 -10.45 -9.83
C SER A 188 -2.84 -11.44 -10.14
N MET A 189 -2.49 -12.62 -10.68
CA MET A 189 -3.47 -13.69 -10.93
C MET A 189 -4.15 -14.12 -9.62
N THR A 190 -3.38 -14.24 -8.53
CA THR A 190 -3.92 -14.56 -7.20
C THR A 190 -4.87 -13.46 -6.73
N THR A 191 -4.50 -12.18 -6.85
CA THR A 191 -5.38 -11.06 -6.50
C THR A 191 -6.69 -11.07 -7.31
N LEU A 192 -6.63 -11.34 -8.62
CA LEU A 192 -7.84 -11.47 -9.45
C LEU A 192 -8.75 -12.61 -8.99
N VAL A 193 -8.16 -13.74 -8.56
CA VAL A 193 -8.91 -14.86 -7.99
C VAL A 193 -9.58 -14.46 -6.68
N GLU A 194 -8.89 -13.74 -5.79
CA GLU A 194 -9.49 -13.23 -4.55
C GLU A 194 -10.66 -12.28 -4.84
N ILE A 195 -10.51 -11.34 -5.78
CA ILE A 195 -11.61 -10.46 -6.19
C ILE A 195 -12.79 -11.28 -6.74
N TYR A 196 -12.52 -12.33 -7.53
CA TYR A 196 -13.58 -13.20 -8.06
C TYR A 196 -14.36 -13.92 -6.96
N LYS A 197 -13.69 -14.39 -5.89
CA LYS A 197 -14.36 -15.03 -4.74
C LYS A 197 -15.36 -14.09 -4.06
N HIS A 198 -15.09 -12.78 -4.03
CA HIS A 198 -15.99 -11.81 -3.40
C HIS A 198 -17.13 -11.32 -4.31
N VAL A 199 -16.91 -11.23 -5.63
CA VAL A 199 -17.86 -10.61 -6.58
C VAL A 199 -18.67 -11.63 -7.39
N GLY A 200 -18.18 -12.86 -7.52
CA GLY A 200 -18.80 -13.90 -8.35
C GLY A 200 -18.87 -13.52 -9.84
N ASP A 201 -19.94 -13.94 -10.53
CA ASP A 201 -20.05 -13.88 -11.99
C ASP A 201 -20.13 -12.47 -12.60
N ARG A 202 -20.43 -11.44 -11.80
CA ARG A 202 -20.42 -10.04 -12.27
C ARG A 202 -19.02 -9.62 -12.74
N LEU A 203 -17.98 -10.07 -12.03
CA LEU A 203 -16.59 -9.80 -12.41
C LEU A 203 -16.20 -10.55 -13.69
N ARG A 204 -16.69 -11.78 -13.89
CA ARG A 204 -16.41 -12.58 -15.09
C ARG A 204 -16.84 -11.85 -16.36
N ASN A 205 -18.02 -11.23 -16.35
CA ASN A 205 -18.53 -10.50 -17.51
C ASN A 205 -17.71 -9.22 -17.80
N GLU A 206 -17.24 -8.53 -16.77
CA GLU A 206 -16.35 -7.37 -16.94
C GLU A 206 -14.99 -7.77 -17.50
N ILE A 207 -14.38 -8.83 -16.94
CA ILE A 207 -13.12 -9.41 -17.41
C ILE A 207 -13.25 -9.84 -18.88
N LEU A 208 -14.33 -10.53 -19.26
CA LEU A 208 -14.56 -10.98 -20.63
C LEU A 208 -14.76 -9.83 -21.62
N ARG A 209 -15.49 -8.78 -21.23
CA ARG A 209 -15.63 -7.56 -22.05
C ARG A 209 -14.28 -6.87 -22.29
N LYS A 210 -13.46 -6.70 -21.24
CA LYS A 210 -12.13 -6.08 -21.36
C LYS A 210 -11.15 -6.97 -22.14
N HIS A 211 -11.19 -8.29 -21.95
CA HIS A 211 -10.37 -9.22 -22.75
C HIS A 211 -10.79 -9.29 -24.21
N ALA A 212 -12.08 -9.17 -24.54
CA ALA A 212 -12.53 -9.07 -25.93
C ALA A 212 -11.93 -7.82 -26.61
N ASN A 213 -11.81 -6.71 -25.87
CA ASN A 213 -11.19 -5.49 -26.35
C ASN A 213 -9.67 -5.61 -26.51
N MET A 214 -8.98 -6.37 -25.64
CA MET A 214 -7.54 -6.66 -25.79
C MET A 214 -7.21 -7.70 -26.87
N GLN A 215 -8.17 -8.55 -27.26
CA GLN A 215 -7.97 -9.61 -28.27
C GLN A 215 -7.87 -9.12 -29.72
N GLN A 216 -7.92 -7.81 -29.99
CA GLN A 216 -7.48 -7.27 -31.27
C GLN A 216 -5.95 -7.41 -31.49
N HIS A 217 -5.17 -7.78 -30.46
CA HIS A 217 -3.75 -8.15 -30.57
C HIS A 217 -3.39 -9.48 -29.84
N LYS A 218 -3.78 -10.62 -30.45
CA LYS A 218 -3.19 -12.02 -30.46
C LYS A 218 -2.58 -12.72 -29.19
N PRO A 219 -2.59 -14.09 -29.10
CA PRO A 219 -3.52 -14.78 -28.18
C PRO A 219 -3.04 -16.10 -27.48
N ARG A 220 -3.99 -16.76 -26.76
CA ARG A 220 -4.18 -18.23 -26.54
C ARG A 220 -3.67 -18.98 -25.29
N HIS A 221 -2.71 -18.52 -24.49
CA HIS A 221 -2.16 -19.40 -23.42
C HIS A 221 -2.92 -19.39 -22.06
N TYR A 222 -3.70 -18.36 -21.75
CA TYR A 222 -4.25 -18.15 -20.40
C TYR A 222 -5.57 -18.89 -20.10
N LYS A 223 -6.36 -19.23 -21.13
CA LYS A 223 -7.68 -19.85 -20.97
C LYS A 223 -7.61 -21.24 -20.30
N ARG A 224 -6.49 -21.96 -20.49
CA ARG A 224 -6.29 -23.31 -19.91
C ARG A 224 -6.06 -23.31 -18.39
N LYS A 225 -5.31 -22.34 -17.84
CA LYS A 225 -4.99 -22.34 -16.38
C LYS A 225 -6.19 -21.98 -15.50
N ILE A 226 -7.06 -21.07 -15.96
CA ILE A 226 -8.27 -20.67 -15.22
C ILE A 226 -9.30 -21.82 -15.21
N LEU A 227 -9.40 -22.56 -16.31
CA LEU A 227 -10.30 -23.72 -16.40
C LEU A 227 -9.78 -24.95 -15.62
N HIS A 228 -8.46 -25.16 -15.56
CA HIS A 228 -7.89 -26.33 -14.87
C HIS A 228 -8.02 -26.28 -13.34
N LYS A 229 -8.04 -25.09 -12.72
CA LYS A 229 -8.28 -24.97 -11.26
C LYS A 229 -9.73 -25.24 -10.88
N LYS A 230 -10.69 -25.16 -11.83
CA LYS A 230 -12.09 -25.51 -11.61
C LYS A 230 -12.27 -27.02 -11.33
N SER A 231 -11.46 -27.86 -11.99
CA SER A 231 -11.49 -29.32 -11.83
C SER A 231 -10.99 -29.78 -10.46
N SER A 232 -9.98 -29.11 -9.90
CA SER A 232 -9.39 -29.49 -8.62
C SER A 232 -10.22 -29.03 -7.43
N SER A 233 -10.88 -27.87 -7.52
CA SER A 233 -11.73 -27.37 -6.43
C SER A 233 -13.07 -28.10 -6.31
N SER A 234 -13.66 -28.55 -7.43
CA SER A 234 -14.92 -29.32 -7.39
C SER A 234 -14.79 -30.71 -6.76
N SER A 235 -13.61 -31.33 -6.82
CA SER A 235 -13.35 -32.67 -6.23
C SER A 235 -13.27 -32.63 -4.69
N VAL A 236 -12.74 -31.55 -4.12
CA VAL A 236 -12.57 -31.42 -2.66
C VAL A 236 -13.90 -31.18 -1.93
N TYR A 237 -14.90 -30.60 -2.59
CA TYR A 237 -16.24 -30.37 -2.00
C TYR A 237 -17.19 -31.57 -2.12
N GLN A 238 -16.88 -32.59 -2.93
CA GLN A 238 -17.70 -33.81 -3.07
C GLN A 238 -17.32 -34.93 -2.09
N SER A 239 -16.30 -34.74 -1.23
CA SER A 239 -15.85 -35.74 -0.26
C SER A 239 -16.16 -35.40 1.20
N LEU A 240 -17.00 -34.38 1.44
CA LEU A 240 -17.40 -33.93 2.79
C LEU A 240 -18.92 -33.96 3.05
N HIS A 241 -19.70 -34.64 2.22
CA HIS A 241 -21.10 -35.00 2.53
C HIS A 241 -21.35 -36.47 2.19
#